data_AF-A0A6B3EUG9-F1
#
_entry.id   AF-A0A6B3EUG9-F1
#
_cell.length_a   1.000
_cell.length_b   1.000
_cell.length_c   1.000
_cell.angle_alpha   90.00
_cell.angle_beta   90.00
_cell.angle_gamma   90.00
#
_symmetry.space_group_name_H-M   'P 1'
#
loop_
_entity.id
_entity.type
_entity.pdbx_description
1 polymer ?
#
loop_
_entity_poly.entity_id
_entity_poly.type
_entity_poly.pdbx_seq_one_letter_code
_entity_poly.pdbx_strand_id
1 'polypeptide(L)'
;AAAEADAIFSRHDTREAGQAFYSDVKGRLARHGRTPDQLLILPAATFALADTDAEARELAHGIRLQQVSGQTALRHLEHVWNTDLSGYDPDGPLPGIDPVPGEHTLARGRSTTRHHRDPREIARELRERAEAKNLSIRELVIDITARQTFIGSAATIAASINDLVQHDAADGFILAPHVSPGGLDTFAAQVVPLLQERGVFRTEYEGTTLR
;
A
#
# COMPACT_ATOMS: atom_id res chain seq x y z
N ALA A 1 -19.82 -0.62 11.85
CA ALA A 1 -18.42 -0.67 12.32
C ALA A 1 -18.31 -0.22 13.78
N ALA A 2 -18.44 1.07 14.11
CA ALA A 2 -18.30 1.55 15.50
C ALA A 2 -19.28 0.89 16.51
N ALA A 3 -20.49 0.51 16.10
CA ALA A 3 -21.46 -0.12 17.00
C ALA A 3 -21.13 -1.58 17.39
N GLU A 4 -20.55 -2.38 16.48
CA GLU A 4 -20.53 -3.86 16.62
C GLU A 4 -19.18 -4.52 16.30
N ALA A 5 -18.27 -3.85 15.58
CA ALA A 5 -17.04 -4.50 15.14
C ALA A 5 -15.97 -4.50 16.25
N ASP A 6 -15.28 -5.62 16.42
CA ASP A 6 -14.09 -5.74 17.30
C ASP A 6 -12.78 -5.40 16.57
N ALA A 7 -12.77 -5.50 15.24
CA ALA A 7 -11.64 -5.10 14.39
C ALA A 7 -12.13 -4.50 13.07
N ILE A 8 -11.40 -3.51 12.56
CA ILE A 8 -11.61 -2.90 11.24
C ILE A 8 -10.33 -3.03 10.43
N PHE A 9 -10.48 -3.48 9.19
CA PHE A 9 -9.41 -3.49 8.21
C PHE A 9 -9.47 -2.21 7.39
N SER A 10 -8.40 -1.43 7.42
CA SER A 10 -8.32 -0.15 6.72
C SER A 10 -7.30 -0.18 5.59
N ARG A 11 -7.38 0.80 4.69
CA ARG A 11 -6.46 0.97 3.55
C ARG A 11 -5.57 2.21 3.68
N HIS A 12 -5.56 2.85 4.85
CA HIS A 12 -4.78 4.07 5.08
C HIS A 12 -3.32 3.70 5.35
N ASP A 13 -2.42 4.21 4.52
CA ASP A 13 -1.01 3.83 4.49
C ASP A 13 -0.06 4.98 4.85
N THR A 14 -0.57 6.20 4.99
CA THR A 14 0.16 7.36 5.55
C THR A 14 -0.25 7.59 6.99
N ARG A 15 0.67 8.05 7.83
CA ARG A 15 0.42 8.37 9.24
C ARG A 15 -0.76 9.33 9.41
N GLU A 16 -0.79 10.43 8.64
CA GLU A 16 -1.81 11.48 8.78
C GLU A 16 -3.22 10.96 8.43
N ALA A 17 -3.34 10.22 7.32
CA ALA A 17 -4.61 9.59 6.95
C ALA A 17 -5.03 8.52 7.96
N GLY A 18 -4.07 7.76 8.50
CA GLY A 18 -4.30 6.78 9.56
C GLY A 18 -4.85 7.44 10.82
N GLN A 19 -4.21 8.51 11.30
CA GLN A 19 -4.63 9.28 12.47
C GLN A 19 -6.01 9.91 12.30
N ALA A 20 -6.29 10.51 11.13
CA ALA A 20 -7.59 11.09 10.84
C ALA A 20 -8.69 10.02 10.89
N PHE A 21 -8.45 8.85 10.31
CA PHE A 21 -9.37 7.72 10.35
C PHE A 21 -9.52 7.14 11.78
N TYR A 22 -8.40 6.98 12.49
CA TYR A 22 -8.37 6.46 13.86
C TYR A 22 -9.21 7.34 14.79
N SER A 23 -8.94 8.65 14.79
CA SER A 23 -9.66 9.64 15.59
C SER A 23 -11.16 9.65 15.27
N ASP A 24 -11.53 9.63 13.98
CA ASP A 24 -12.93 9.62 13.56
C ASP A 24 -13.66 8.35 14.04
N VAL A 25 -13.06 7.18 13.84
CA VAL A 25 -13.69 5.90 14.19
C VAL A 25 -13.78 5.73 15.70
N LYS A 26 -12.68 5.96 16.42
CA LYS A 26 -12.62 5.78 17.88
C LYS A 26 -13.51 6.81 18.59
N GLY A 27 -13.57 8.05 18.10
CA GLY A 27 -14.46 9.09 18.63
C GLY A 27 -15.95 8.78 18.53
N ARG A 28 -16.36 7.86 17.64
CA ARG A 28 -17.76 7.42 17.50
C ARG A 28 -18.15 6.30 18.50
N LEU A 29 -17.18 5.62 19.12
CA LEU A 29 -17.44 4.46 19.99
C LEU A 29 -18.25 4.80 21.25
N ALA A 30 -17.97 5.96 21.88
CA ALA A 30 -18.64 6.38 23.10
C ALA A 30 -20.16 6.53 22.91
N ARG A 31 -20.63 6.89 21.70
CA ARG A 31 -22.06 6.98 21.36
C ARG A 31 -22.78 5.62 21.41
N HIS A 32 -22.01 4.53 21.41
CA HIS A 32 -22.48 3.16 21.50
C HIS A 32 -22.13 2.50 22.85
N GLY A 33 -21.69 3.28 23.85
CA GLY A 33 -21.31 2.75 25.17
C GLY A 33 -20.02 1.90 25.16
N ARG A 34 -19.18 2.08 24.14
CA ARG A 34 -17.93 1.32 23.96
C ARG A 34 -16.70 2.17 24.27
N THR A 35 -15.63 1.51 24.70
CA THR A 35 -14.32 2.13 24.96
C THR A 35 -13.37 1.96 23.76
N PRO A 36 -12.37 2.85 23.57
CA PRO A 36 -11.45 2.80 22.43
C PRO A 36 -10.71 1.46 22.23
N ASP A 37 -10.40 0.77 23.31
CA ASP A 37 -9.72 -0.54 23.35
C ASP A 37 -10.59 -1.69 22.81
N GLN A 38 -11.91 -1.53 22.78
CA GLN A 38 -12.83 -2.58 22.32
C GLN A 38 -12.92 -2.71 20.79
N LEU A 39 -12.27 -1.82 20.03
CA LEU A 39 -12.22 -1.88 18.57
C LEU A 39 -10.80 -1.65 18.08
N LEU A 40 -10.22 -2.66 17.42
CA LEU A 40 -8.90 -2.58 16.80
C LEU A 40 -8.97 -2.04 15.38
N ILE A 41 -8.04 -1.17 15.00
CA ILE A 41 -7.86 -0.67 13.63
C ILE A 41 -6.57 -1.26 13.08
N LEU A 42 -6.71 -2.16 12.11
CA LEU A 42 -5.65 -3.00 11.56
C LEU A 42 -5.50 -2.78 10.05
N PRO A 43 -4.76 -1.75 9.60
CA PRO A 43 -4.42 -1.60 8.19
C PRO A 43 -3.66 -2.81 7.63
N ALA A 44 -3.90 -3.12 6.37
CA ALA A 44 -3.09 -4.08 5.64
C ALA A 44 -1.71 -3.49 5.33
N ALA A 45 -0.66 -4.26 5.57
CA ALA A 45 0.72 -3.86 5.33
C ALA A 45 1.50 -4.95 4.61
N THR A 46 2.30 -4.54 3.62
CA THR A 46 3.33 -5.39 3.02
C THR A 46 4.69 -5.01 3.58
N PHE A 47 5.67 -5.91 3.45
CA PHE A 47 7.04 -5.61 3.83
C PHE A 47 8.08 -6.16 2.85
N ALA A 48 9.19 -5.44 2.76
CA ALA A 48 10.45 -5.87 2.17
C ALA A 48 11.54 -5.70 3.24
N LEU A 49 12.01 -6.83 3.77
CA LEU A 49 12.98 -6.91 4.86
C LEU A 49 14.31 -7.44 4.30
N ALA A 50 15.39 -6.74 4.61
CA ALA A 50 16.76 -7.17 4.32
C ALA A 50 17.68 -6.72 5.47
N ASP A 51 18.97 -7.07 5.41
CA ASP A 51 19.92 -6.73 6.48
C ASP A 51 20.15 -5.20 6.57
N THR A 52 20.13 -4.53 5.42
CA THR A 52 20.25 -3.06 5.33
C THR A 52 19.05 -2.41 4.65
N ASP A 53 18.83 -1.12 4.94
CA ASP A 53 17.79 -0.35 4.27
C ASP A 53 18.03 -0.21 2.76
N ALA A 54 19.29 -0.25 2.32
CA ALA A 54 19.63 -0.19 0.89
C ALA A 54 19.18 -1.47 0.18
N GLU A 55 19.57 -2.64 0.70
CA GLU A 55 19.16 -3.93 0.16
C GLU A 55 17.65 -4.12 0.20
N ALA A 56 16.99 -3.62 1.26
CA ALA A 56 15.53 -3.69 1.36
C ALA A 56 14.84 -2.88 0.24
N ARG A 57 15.41 -1.73 -0.16
CA ARG A 57 14.88 -0.92 -1.28
C ARG A 57 15.04 -1.64 -2.62
N GLU A 58 16.19 -2.28 -2.84
CA GLU A 58 16.43 -3.10 -4.04
C GLU A 58 15.49 -4.30 -4.09
N LEU A 59 15.35 -5.03 -2.98
CA LEU A 59 14.40 -6.12 -2.84
C LEU A 59 12.96 -5.65 -3.12
N ALA A 60 12.56 -4.54 -2.52
CA ALA A 60 11.25 -3.94 -2.70
C ALA A 60 10.99 -3.59 -4.17
N HIS A 61 11.99 -3.05 -4.87
CA HIS A 61 11.92 -2.76 -6.30
C HIS A 61 11.77 -4.03 -7.14
N GLY A 62 12.58 -5.06 -6.88
CA GLY A 62 12.47 -6.36 -7.55
C GLY A 62 11.10 -7.00 -7.39
N ILE A 63 10.55 -7.00 -6.17
CA ILE A 63 9.19 -7.51 -5.89
C ILE A 63 8.14 -6.77 -6.73
N ARG A 64 8.21 -5.44 -6.80
CA ARG A 64 7.25 -4.62 -7.57
C ARG A 64 7.27 -4.97 -9.06
N LEU A 65 8.47 -5.15 -9.63
CA LEU A 65 8.65 -5.52 -11.03
C LEU A 65 8.09 -6.92 -11.36
N GLN A 66 8.10 -7.84 -10.39
CA GLN A 66 7.51 -9.17 -10.55
C GLN A 66 5.97 -9.15 -10.45
N GLN A 67 5.41 -8.25 -9.66
CA GLN A 67 3.96 -8.14 -9.45
C GLN A 67 3.23 -7.40 -10.58
N VAL A 68 3.93 -6.51 -11.29
CA VAL A 68 3.38 -5.76 -12.43
C VAL A 68 4.15 -6.13 -13.69
N SER A 69 3.54 -6.95 -14.55
CA SER A 69 4.12 -7.26 -15.85
C SER A 69 4.09 -6.03 -16.78
N GLY A 70 5.01 -5.95 -17.74
CA GLY A 70 5.03 -4.88 -18.73
C GLY A 70 3.71 -4.76 -19.50
N GLN A 71 3.12 -5.90 -19.88
CA GLN A 71 1.80 -5.91 -20.52
C GLN A 71 0.70 -5.33 -19.61
N THR A 72 0.73 -5.63 -18.31
CA THR A 72 -0.23 -5.06 -17.35
C THR A 72 -0.07 -3.55 -17.22
N ALA A 73 1.18 -3.07 -17.23
CA ALA A 73 1.47 -1.64 -17.19
C ALA A 73 0.94 -0.92 -18.44
N LEU A 74 1.20 -1.47 -19.63
CA LEU A 74 0.66 -0.93 -20.88
C LEU A 74 -0.87 -0.88 -20.85
N ARG A 75 -1.53 -1.98 -20.49
CA ARG A 75 -3.01 -2.03 -20.35
C ARG A 75 -3.54 -1.01 -19.34
N HIS A 76 -2.78 -0.69 -18.30
CA HIS A 76 -3.16 0.34 -17.34
C HIS A 76 -3.16 1.72 -17.99
N LEU A 77 -2.11 2.07 -18.74
CA LEU A 77 -2.03 3.35 -19.45
C LEU A 77 -3.05 3.47 -20.60
N GLU A 78 -3.37 2.38 -21.30
CA GLU A 78 -4.40 2.37 -22.35
C GLU A 78 -5.77 2.84 -21.84
N HIS A 79 -6.06 2.65 -20.55
CA HIS A 79 -7.28 3.16 -19.93
C HIS A 79 -7.32 4.69 -19.85
N VAL A 80 -6.16 5.33 -19.68
CA VAL A 80 -6.03 6.79 -19.65
C VAL A 80 -5.88 7.35 -21.07
N TRP A 81 -5.06 6.73 -21.91
CA TRP A 81 -4.76 7.19 -23.27
C TRP A 81 -5.83 6.88 -24.30
N ASN A 82 -6.68 5.88 -24.02
CA ASN A 82 -7.65 5.34 -24.95
C ASN A 82 -7.07 5.02 -26.35
N THR A 83 -5.81 4.58 -26.35
CA THR A 83 -5.04 4.18 -27.55
C THR A 83 -4.37 2.85 -27.26
N ASP A 84 -4.19 1.99 -28.26
CA ASP A 84 -3.43 0.75 -28.12
C ASP A 84 -1.95 1.08 -27.90
N LEU A 85 -1.39 0.59 -26.80
CA LEU A 85 0.01 0.80 -26.41
C LEU A 85 0.81 -0.50 -26.45
N SER A 86 0.25 -1.61 -26.95
CA SER A 86 0.92 -2.92 -26.96
C SER A 86 2.26 -2.97 -27.70
N GLY A 87 2.51 -2.03 -28.63
CA GLY A 87 3.77 -1.89 -29.34
C GLY A 87 4.85 -1.08 -28.61
N TYR A 88 4.56 -0.50 -27.45
CA TYR A 88 5.54 0.28 -26.68
C TYR A 88 6.41 -0.64 -25.81
N ASP A 89 7.67 -0.24 -25.61
CA ASP A 89 8.54 -0.86 -24.61
C ASP A 89 8.05 -0.48 -23.21
N PRO A 90 7.60 -1.43 -22.37
CA PRO A 90 7.14 -1.13 -21.01
C PRO A 90 8.25 -0.62 -20.09
N ASP A 91 9.52 -0.87 -20.42
CA ASP A 91 10.67 -0.36 -19.67
C ASP A 91 11.23 0.92 -20.29
N GLY A 92 10.58 1.43 -21.35
CA GLY A 92 10.86 2.71 -21.98
C GLY A 92 10.07 3.88 -21.38
N PRO A 93 10.28 5.10 -21.92
CA PRO A 93 9.59 6.31 -21.46
C PRO A 93 8.10 6.28 -21.81
N LEU A 94 7.32 7.16 -21.17
CA LEU A 94 5.90 7.34 -21.46
C LEU A 94 5.64 7.76 -22.91
N PRO A 95 4.46 7.42 -23.48
CA PRO A 95 4.08 7.84 -24.82
C PRO A 95 3.99 9.36 -24.96
N GLY A 96 4.65 9.90 -26.00
CA GLY A 96 4.58 11.32 -26.39
C GLY A 96 3.26 11.71 -27.07
N ILE A 97 2.43 10.73 -27.46
CA ILE A 97 1.09 10.97 -28.00
C ILE A 97 0.14 11.38 -26.88
N ASP A 98 -0.85 12.23 -27.17
CA ASP A 98 -1.89 12.59 -26.21
C ASP A 98 -3.04 11.59 -26.17
N PRO A 99 -3.77 11.49 -25.03
CA PRO A 99 -4.98 10.71 -24.93
C PRO A 99 -6.03 11.11 -25.97
N VAL A 100 -6.76 10.12 -26.49
CA VAL A 100 -7.88 10.32 -27.41
C VAL A 100 -9.21 10.34 -26.63
N PRO A 101 -9.87 11.50 -26.45
CA PRO A 101 -11.16 11.56 -25.78
C PRO A 101 -12.23 10.85 -26.63
N GLY A 102 -13.12 10.08 -26.00
CA GLY A 102 -14.24 9.46 -26.70
C GLY A 102 -15.06 8.50 -25.83
N GLU A 103 -16.32 8.29 -26.22
CA GLU A 103 -17.23 7.36 -25.55
C GLU A 103 -16.87 5.88 -25.82
N HIS A 104 -16.16 5.61 -26.92
CA HIS A 104 -15.67 4.29 -27.26
C HIS A 104 -14.32 4.04 -26.58
N THR A 105 -14.37 3.43 -25.40
CA THR A 105 -13.17 3.04 -24.68
C THR A 105 -12.63 1.70 -25.18
N LEU A 106 -11.30 1.60 -25.32
CA LEU A 106 -10.62 0.32 -25.58
C LEU A 106 -10.84 -0.69 -24.44
N ALA A 107 -10.91 -0.19 -23.19
CA ALA A 107 -11.17 -1.00 -22.00
C ALA A 107 -12.67 -1.10 -21.69
N ARG A 108 -13.39 -1.99 -22.39
CA ARG A 108 -14.80 -2.28 -22.11
C ARG A 108 -14.92 -3.22 -20.89
N GLY A 109 -15.81 -2.89 -19.94
CA GLY A 109 -16.19 -3.79 -18.83
C GLY A 109 -15.44 -3.62 -17.49
N ARG A 110 -14.55 -2.63 -17.35
CA ARG A 110 -14.06 -2.17 -16.03
C ARG A 110 -14.84 -0.93 -15.61
N SER A 111 -15.23 -0.87 -14.34
CA SER A 111 -16.02 0.23 -13.78
C SER A 111 -15.33 1.58 -14.04
N THR A 112 -15.90 2.38 -14.93
CA THR A 112 -15.52 3.76 -15.26
C THR A 112 -15.97 4.76 -14.18
N THR A 113 -16.12 4.31 -12.92
CA THR A 113 -16.63 5.10 -11.79
C THR A 113 -15.71 6.25 -11.35
N ARG A 114 -14.81 6.72 -12.21
CA ARG A 114 -13.86 7.81 -11.94
C ARG A 114 -13.67 8.83 -13.05
N HIS A 115 -14.52 8.92 -14.07
CA HIS A 115 -14.36 9.97 -15.09
C HIS A 115 -15.15 11.24 -14.75
N HIS A 116 -14.62 12.02 -13.81
CA HIS A 116 -14.91 13.47 -13.70
C HIS A 116 -13.68 14.32 -14.08
N ARG A 117 -12.55 13.68 -14.40
CA ARG A 117 -11.29 14.36 -14.75
C ARG A 117 -10.97 14.14 -16.22
N ASP A 118 -10.42 15.16 -16.87
CA ASP A 118 -9.98 15.13 -18.26
C ASP A 118 -8.79 14.14 -18.40
N PRO A 119 -8.88 13.13 -19.29
CA PRO A 119 -7.77 12.22 -19.56
C PRO A 119 -6.45 12.92 -19.91
N ARG A 120 -6.49 14.09 -20.57
CA ARG A 120 -5.30 14.88 -20.90
C ARG A 120 -4.62 15.44 -19.64
N GLU A 121 -5.41 15.84 -18.66
CA GLU A 121 -4.91 16.30 -17.36
C GLU A 121 -4.21 15.16 -16.62
N ILE A 122 -4.84 13.98 -16.58
CA ILE A 122 -4.26 12.78 -15.97
C ILE A 122 -2.94 12.40 -16.67
N ALA A 123 -2.93 12.38 -18.00
CA ALA A 123 -1.73 12.08 -18.77
C ALA A 123 -0.59 13.06 -18.49
N ARG A 124 -0.89 14.35 -18.34
CA ARG A 124 0.12 15.36 -17.96
C ARG A 124 0.70 15.08 -16.57
N GLU A 125 -0.14 14.84 -15.57
CA GLU A 125 0.31 14.50 -14.21
C GLU A 125 1.20 13.24 -14.19
N LEU A 126 0.82 12.23 -14.97
CA LEU A 126 1.57 11.00 -15.09
C LEU A 126 2.94 11.21 -15.76
N ARG A 127 3.02 12.05 -16.80
CA ARG A 127 4.30 12.44 -17.44
C ARG A 127 5.19 13.22 -16.49
N GLU A 128 4.67 14.26 -15.84
CA GLU A 128 5.41 15.07 -14.86
C GLU A 128 6.00 14.19 -13.75
N ARG A 129 5.21 13.25 -13.24
CA ARG A 129 5.65 12.30 -12.21
C ARG A 129 6.72 11.33 -12.71
N ALA A 130 6.58 10.82 -13.94
CA ALA A 130 7.56 9.94 -14.54
C ALA A 130 8.89 10.66 -14.79
N GLU A 131 8.85 11.90 -15.30
CA GLU A 131 10.03 12.73 -15.53
C GLU A 131 10.74 13.07 -14.22
N ALA A 132 10.00 13.53 -13.21
CA ALA A 132 10.57 13.92 -11.91
C ALA A 132 11.31 12.78 -11.20
N LYS A 133 10.90 11.54 -11.45
CA LYS A 133 11.46 10.33 -10.83
C LYS A 133 12.27 9.46 -11.80
N ASN A 134 12.41 9.89 -13.05
CA ASN A 134 13.03 9.13 -14.15
C ASN A 134 12.48 7.69 -14.26
N LEU A 135 11.16 7.54 -14.32
CA LEU A 135 10.46 6.24 -14.35
C LEU A 135 10.11 5.82 -15.78
N SER A 136 10.29 4.53 -16.07
CA SER A 136 9.66 3.87 -17.21
C SER A 136 8.13 3.77 -17.07
N ILE A 137 7.45 3.34 -18.15
CA ILE A 137 6.00 3.05 -18.11
C ILE A 137 5.66 2.07 -16.98
N ARG A 138 6.41 0.97 -16.88
CA ARG A 138 6.18 -0.07 -15.87
C ARG A 138 6.41 0.46 -14.47
N GLU A 139 7.50 1.19 -14.24
CA GLU A 139 7.80 1.76 -12.93
C GLU A 139 6.80 2.85 -12.52
N LEU A 140 6.31 3.66 -13.46
CA LEU A 140 5.24 4.62 -13.18
C LEU A 140 3.95 3.91 -12.74
N VAL A 141 3.53 2.87 -13.47
CA VAL A 141 2.32 2.12 -13.10
C VAL A 141 2.49 1.48 -11.73
N ILE A 142 3.66 0.92 -11.45
CA ILE A 142 4.02 0.43 -10.12
C ILE A 142 3.88 1.55 -9.08
N ASP A 143 4.47 2.72 -9.32
CA ASP A 143 4.50 3.84 -8.37
C ASP A 143 3.12 4.44 -8.06
N ILE A 144 2.12 4.28 -8.95
CA ILE A 144 0.74 4.74 -8.71
C ILE A 144 -0.22 3.63 -8.26
N THR A 145 0.12 2.35 -8.45
CA THR A 145 -0.79 1.22 -8.16
C THR A 145 -0.30 0.27 -7.07
N ALA A 146 1.00 0.03 -6.99
CA ALA A 146 1.59 -0.96 -6.09
C ALA A 146 2.09 -0.29 -4.81
N ARG A 147 1.31 -0.43 -3.74
CA ARG A 147 1.66 0.11 -2.43
C ARG A 147 2.54 -0.86 -1.67
N GLN A 148 3.69 -0.38 -1.21
CA GLN A 148 4.55 -1.08 -0.26
C GLN A 148 4.61 -0.28 1.05
N THR A 149 4.38 -0.95 2.18
CA THR A 149 4.21 -0.27 3.47
C THR A 149 5.53 -0.16 4.22
N PHE A 150 6.18 -1.29 4.51
CA PHE A 150 7.41 -1.32 5.30
C PHE A 150 8.60 -1.78 4.45
N ILE A 151 9.59 -0.92 4.28
CA ILE A 151 10.81 -1.24 3.53
C ILE A 151 12.00 -0.83 4.38
N GLY A 152 12.83 -1.80 4.77
CA GLY A 152 14.04 -1.51 5.51
C GLY A 152 14.62 -2.71 6.22
N SER A 153 15.65 -2.43 7.02
CA SER A 153 16.15 -3.36 8.03
C SER A 153 15.11 -3.66 9.11
N ALA A 154 15.33 -4.72 9.88
CA ALA A 154 14.44 -5.08 10.97
C ALA A 154 14.25 -3.93 11.98
N ALA A 155 15.32 -3.19 12.27
CA ALA A 155 15.28 -2.02 13.14
C ALA A 155 14.42 -0.88 12.57
N THR A 156 14.58 -0.58 11.28
CA THR A 156 13.79 0.45 10.57
C THR A 156 12.31 0.10 10.55
N ILE A 157 11.98 -1.15 10.23
CA ILE A 157 10.59 -1.63 10.20
C ILE A 157 9.99 -1.58 11.61
N ALA A 158 10.68 -2.10 12.63
CA ALA A 158 10.20 -2.09 14.01
C ALA A 158 9.98 -0.65 14.53
N ALA A 159 10.90 0.27 14.22
CA ALA A 159 10.76 1.68 14.57
C ALA A 159 9.54 2.32 13.88
N SER A 160 9.29 2.00 12.61
CA SER A 160 8.14 2.52 11.85
C SER A 160 6.81 2.02 12.39
N ILE A 161 6.72 0.72 12.71
CA ILE A 161 5.52 0.13 13.35
C ILE A 161 5.28 0.80 14.71
N ASN A 162 6.32 0.94 15.53
CA ASN A 162 6.23 1.60 16.82
C ASN A 162 5.75 3.05 16.67
N ASP A 163 6.31 3.83 15.74
CA ASP A 163 5.87 5.22 15.51
C ASP A 163 4.38 5.32 15.17
N LEU A 164 3.88 4.45 14.28
CA LEU A 164 2.48 4.45 13.88
C LEU A 164 1.54 4.08 15.03
N VAL A 165 1.92 3.11 15.86
CA VAL A 165 1.12 2.70 17.04
C VAL A 165 1.13 3.77 18.12
N GLN A 166 2.32 4.31 18.46
CA GLN A 166 2.47 5.32 19.52
C GLN A 166 1.79 6.66 19.21
N HIS A 167 1.47 6.91 17.95
CA HIS A 167 0.81 8.13 17.49
C HIS A 167 -0.63 7.91 17.04
N ASP A 168 -1.28 6.84 17.50
CA ASP A 168 -2.69 6.56 17.22
C ASP A 168 -3.02 6.54 15.72
N ALA A 169 -2.13 5.99 14.89
CA ALA A 169 -2.39 5.78 13.46
C ALA A 169 -2.97 4.38 13.18
N ALA A 170 -2.65 3.40 14.03
CA ALA A 170 -3.12 2.02 13.95
C ALA A 170 -2.96 1.29 15.30
N ASP A 171 -3.77 0.27 15.56
CA ASP A 171 -3.60 -0.61 16.74
C ASP A 171 -2.73 -1.85 16.41
N GLY A 172 -2.37 -2.03 15.14
CA GLY A 172 -1.61 -3.17 14.64
C GLY A 172 -1.72 -3.27 13.12
N PHE A 173 -1.18 -4.35 12.54
CA PHE A 173 -1.12 -4.51 11.09
C PHE A 173 -1.46 -5.93 10.66
N ILE A 174 -2.14 -6.05 9.52
CA ILE A 174 -2.31 -7.33 8.84
C ILE A 174 -1.17 -7.45 7.84
N LEU A 175 -0.20 -8.32 8.16
CA LEU A 175 0.97 -8.53 7.32
C LEU A 175 0.62 -9.42 6.13
N ALA A 176 0.80 -8.88 4.93
CA ALA A 176 0.67 -9.58 3.67
C ALA A 176 2.06 -9.79 3.05
N PRO A 177 2.71 -10.96 3.27
CA PRO A 177 4.01 -11.24 2.69
C PRO A 177 3.90 -11.42 1.17
N HIS A 178 4.99 -11.12 0.46
CA HIS A 178 5.08 -11.31 -1.00
C HIS A 178 5.41 -12.76 -1.39
N VAL A 179 5.88 -13.58 -0.45
CA VAL A 179 6.12 -15.02 -0.59
C VAL A 179 5.27 -15.80 0.41
N SER A 180 4.71 -16.93 -0.01
CA SER A 180 3.95 -17.86 0.84
C SER A 180 4.41 -19.30 0.57
N PRO A 181 4.52 -20.19 1.58
CA PRO A 181 4.11 -20.01 2.99
C PRO A 181 5.15 -19.40 3.95
N GLY A 182 6.44 -19.36 3.61
CA GLY A 182 7.51 -18.97 4.55
C GLY A 182 7.83 -17.47 4.63
N GLY A 183 7.07 -16.61 3.96
CA GLY A 183 7.41 -15.18 3.87
C GLY A 183 7.38 -14.42 5.19
N LEU A 184 6.73 -14.96 6.23
CA LEU A 184 6.67 -14.35 7.57
C LEU A 184 7.81 -14.79 8.49
N ASP A 185 8.52 -15.88 8.18
CA ASP A 185 9.48 -16.49 9.10
C ASP A 185 10.61 -15.51 9.47
N THR A 186 11.19 -14.84 8.48
CA THR A 186 12.24 -13.83 8.69
C THR A 186 11.72 -12.62 9.46
N PHE A 187 10.49 -12.18 9.19
CA PHE A 187 9.87 -11.08 9.92
C PHE A 187 9.68 -11.44 11.40
N ALA A 188 9.14 -12.64 11.67
CA ALA A 188 8.95 -13.14 13.02
C ALA A 188 10.28 -13.30 13.76
N ALA A 189 11.33 -13.76 13.09
CA ALA A 189 12.64 -13.95 13.69
C ALA A 189 13.39 -12.64 13.98
N GLN A 190 13.26 -11.62 13.13
CA GLN A 190 14.09 -10.41 13.22
C GLN A 190 13.34 -9.17 13.74
N VAL A 191 12.07 -8.98 13.35
CA VAL A 191 11.32 -7.75 13.68
C VAL A 191 10.57 -7.90 15.00
N VAL A 192 9.96 -9.06 15.26
CA VAL A 192 9.15 -9.27 16.48
C VAL A 192 9.96 -9.09 17.77
N PRO A 193 11.21 -9.59 17.92
CA PRO A 193 12.00 -9.32 19.11
C PRO A 193 12.21 -7.83 19.38
N LEU A 194 12.44 -7.03 18.32
CA LEU A 194 12.62 -5.58 18.44
C LEU A 194 11.32 -4.87 18.83
N LEU A 195 10.16 -5.38 18.38
CA LEU A 195 8.86 -4.86 18.82
C LEU A 195 8.57 -5.21 20.28
N GLN A 196 8.97 -6.40 20.73
CA GLN A 196 8.87 -6.85 22.12
C GLN A 196 9.78 -6.01 23.04
N GLU A 197 11.03 -5.77 22.65
CA GLU A 197 11.96 -4.89 23.37
C GLU A 197 11.41 -3.46 23.53
N ARG A 198 10.64 -2.98 22.55
CA ARG A 198 9.98 -1.67 22.57
C ARG A 198 8.66 -1.66 23.34
N GLY A 199 8.18 -2.81 23.82
CA GLY A 199 6.91 -2.93 24.54
C GLY A 199 5.66 -2.73 23.66
N VAL A 200 5.79 -2.80 22.33
CA VAL A 200 4.67 -2.65 21.38
C VAL A 200 4.17 -3.99 20.82
N PHE A 201 4.74 -5.10 21.28
CA PHE A 201 4.26 -6.44 20.97
C PHE A 201 4.40 -7.35 22.18
N ARG A 202 3.41 -8.23 22.38
CA ARG A 202 3.38 -9.18 23.49
C ARG A 202 4.54 -10.18 23.43
N THR A 203 5.00 -10.63 24.60
CA THR A 203 6.04 -11.67 24.75
C THR A 203 5.47 -13.06 24.91
N GLU A 204 4.24 -13.17 25.41
CA GLU A 204 3.53 -14.43 25.62
C GLU A 204 2.04 -14.31 25.27
N TYR A 205 1.37 -15.44 25.12
CA TYR A 205 -0.08 -15.49 24.91
C TYR A 205 -0.78 -15.69 26.25
N GLU A 206 -1.71 -14.80 26.58
CA GLU A 206 -2.41 -14.83 27.87
C GLU A 206 -3.78 -15.54 27.81
N GLY A 207 -4.36 -15.68 26.61
CA GLY A 207 -5.70 -16.23 26.39
C GLY A 207 -5.71 -17.55 25.62
N THR A 208 -6.77 -18.34 25.83
CA THR A 208 -7.04 -19.56 25.04
C THR A 208 -7.96 -19.31 23.85
N THR A 209 -8.55 -18.12 23.77
CA THR A 209 -9.40 -17.64 22.68
C THR A 209 -8.75 -16.44 21.99
N LEU A 210 -9.25 -16.08 20.79
CA LEU A 210 -8.75 -14.91 20.05
C LEU A 210 -9.15 -13.58 20.70
N ARG A 211 -10.32 -13.54 21.36
CA ARG A 211 -10.78 -12.44 22.22
C ARG A 211 -10.30 -12.67 23.64
#